data_AF-A0A9D5NBI9-F1
#
_entry.id   AF-A0A9D5NBI9-F1
#
_cell.length_a   1.000
_cell.length_b   1.000
_cell.length_c   1.000
_cell.angle_alpha   90.00
_cell.angle_beta   90.00
_cell.angle_gamma   90.00
#
_symmetry.space_group_name_H-M   'P 1'
#
loop_
_entity.id
_entity.type
_entity.pdbx_description
1 polymer ?
#
loop_
_entity_poly.entity_id
_entity_poly.type
_entity_poly.pdbx_seq_one_letter_code
_entity_poly.pdbx_strand_id
1 'polypeptide(L)'
;MSKRNTDFLDDLFRSLEDNDNIDQTIEEFTAGIQQTIHESLHRNGYDTMSDVLHRRSQSEYSRKPEVRVGTQKASSIGLSRYEYFLSLLEDITYDPKYQGYYKEGHQKAIEIYRSKAEFTQSDLVSLEDDVKGEIHRAELNRKNRDLFDVGYYDGLEFIEKALQRSKLYMMTLVKEEMECY
;
A
#
# COMPACT_ATOMS: atom_id res chain seq x y z
N MET A 1 2.22 -14.27 -22.16
CA MET A 1 2.85 -13.46 -21.12
C MET A 1 3.56 -14.34 -20.07
N SER A 2 4.65 -15.04 -20.45
CA SER A 2 5.38 -15.98 -19.56
C SER A 2 6.80 -15.53 -19.17
N LYS A 3 7.32 -14.44 -19.75
CA LYS A 3 8.74 -14.04 -19.59
C LYS A 3 9.08 -13.48 -18.21
N ARG A 4 8.26 -12.56 -17.65
CA ARG A 4 8.59 -11.91 -16.36
C ARG A 4 8.75 -12.84 -15.15
N ASN A 5 8.10 -14.01 -15.16
CA ASN A 5 8.22 -14.97 -14.05
C ASN A 5 9.37 -15.96 -14.26
N THR A 6 9.71 -16.31 -15.51
CA THR A 6 10.99 -16.98 -15.76
C THR A 6 12.11 -16.04 -15.36
N ASP A 7 12.01 -14.75 -15.69
CA ASP A 7 13.00 -13.74 -15.28
C ASP A 7 13.12 -13.66 -13.74
N PHE A 8 12.02 -13.69 -12.96
CA PHE A 8 12.07 -13.77 -11.49
C PHE A 8 12.75 -15.04 -10.97
N LEU A 9 12.38 -16.21 -11.50
CA LEU A 9 12.97 -17.48 -11.05
C LEU A 9 14.45 -17.54 -11.45
N ASP A 10 14.80 -17.08 -12.64
CA ASP A 10 16.16 -17.02 -13.14
C ASP A 10 17.02 -16.05 -12.32
N ASP A 11 16.47 -14.89 -11.92
CA ASP A 11 17.13 -13.93 -11.03
C ASP A 11 17.29 -14.50 -9.61
N LEU A 12 16.29 -15.23 -9.10
CA LEU A 12 16.38 -15.93 -7.81
C LEU A 12 17.47 -17.00 -7.86
N PHE A 13 17.50 -17.86 -8.88
CA PHE A 13 18.52 -18.90 -9.01
C PHE A 13 19.93 -18.32 -9.15
N ARG A 14 20.11 -17.24 -9.91
CA ARG A 14 21.38 -16.51 -9.98
C ARG A 14 21.82 -15.97 -8.63
N SER A 15 20.90 -15.37 -7.86
CA SER A 15 21.21 -14.86 -6.52
C SER A 15 21.61 -15.95 -5.51
N LEU A 16 21.15 -17.19 -5.72
CA LEU A 16 21.53 -18.35 -4.92
C LEU A 16 22.90 -18.91 -5.36
N GLU A 17 23.22 -18.84 -6.65
CA GLU A 17 24.52 -19.26 -7.22
C GLU A 17 25.65 -18.27 -6.86
N ASP A 18 25.38 -16.97 -6.83
CA ASP A 18 26.35 -15.92 -6.47
C ASP A 18 26.67 -15.85 -4.97
N ASN A 19 25.88 -16.53 -4.11
CA ASN A 19 26.24 -16.74 -2.72
C ASN A 19 27.30 -17.84 -2.66
N ASP A 20 28.58 -17.46 -2.72
CA ASP A 20 29.77 -18.31 -2.54
C ASP A 20 29.75 -19.03 -1.17
N ASN A 21 29.02 -20.13 -1.08
CA ASN A 21 28.75 -20.89 0.14
C ASN A 21 29.82 -21.96 0.42
N ILE A 22 31.10 -21.65 0.19
CA ILE A 22 32.16 -22.67 0.22
C ILE A 22 32.55 -23.07 1.67
N ASP A 23 32.25 -22.26 2.70
CA ASP A 23 32.73 -22.49 4.08
C ASP A 23 31.65 -22.45 5.20
N GLN A 24 30.34 -22.43 4.88
CA GLN A 24 29.28 -22.33 5.89
C GLN A 24 28.74 -23.69 6.35
N THR A 25 28.30 -23.76 7.61
CA THR A 25 27.56 -24.94 8.10
C THR A 25 26.22 -25.09 7.37
N ILE A 26 25.68 -26.32 7.30
CA ILE A 26 24.40 -26.60 6.63
C ILE A 26 23.26 -25.73 7.18
N GLU A 27 23.29 -25.39 8.47
CA GLU A 27 22.30 -24.53 9.12
C GLU A 27 22.41 -23.07 8.66
N GLU A 28 23.63 -22.51 8.63
CA GLU A 28 23.90 -21.16 8.13
C GLU A 28 23.56 -21.03 6.65
N PHE A 29 23.91 -22.06 5.85
CA PHE A 29 23.55 -22.16 4.45
C PHE A 29 22.03 -22.16 4.25
N THR A 30 21.30 -22.98 5.04
CA THR A 30 19.83 -23.06 4.95
C THR A 30 19.18 -21.73 5.34
N ALA A 31 19.69 -21.06 6.38
CA ALA A 31 19.22 -19.75 6.80
C ALA A 31 19.48 -18.68 5.72
N GLY A 32 20.67 -18.69 5.11
CA GLY A 32 21.04 -17.77 4.02
C GLY A 32 20.16 -17.92 2.78
N ILE A 33 19.83 -19.16 2.40
CA ILE A 33 18.88 -19.45 1.31
C ILE A 33 17.49 -18.94 1.66
N GLN A 34 16.99 -19.20 2.88
CA GLN A 34 15.67 -18.73 3.30
C GLN A 34 15.57 -17.21 3.26
N GLN A 35 16.61 -16.51 3.73
CA GLN A 35 16.69 -15.06 3.67
C GLN A 35 16.72 -14.56 2.22
N THR A 36 17.53 -15.18 1.35
CA THR A 36 17.63 -14.80 -0.07
C THR A 36 16.29 -14.98 -0.80
N ILE A 37 15.59 -16.08 -0.53
CA ILE A 37 14.25 -16.34 -1.06
C ILE A 37 13.27 -15.28 -0.53
N HIS A 38 13.27 -15.01 0.78
CA HIS A 38 12.39 -14.03 1.40
C HIS A 38 12.61 -12.63 0.84
N GLU A 39 13.86 -12.16 0.78
CA GLU A 39 14.20 -10.85 0.21
C GLU A 39 13.78 -10.75 -1.27
N SER A 40 14.01 -11.81 -2.05
CA SER A 40 13.61 -11.84 -3.46
C SER A 40 12.10 -11.76 -3.64
N LEU A 41 11.32 -12.47 -2.80
CA LEU A 41 9.86 -12.40 -2.82
C LEU A 41 9.38 -10.98 -2.46
N HIS A 42 9.91 -10.41 -1.38
CA HIS A 42 9.54 -9.08 -0.89
C HIS A 42 9.86 -7.97 -1.91
N ARG A 43 11.03 -8.05 -2.57
CA ARG A 43 11.44 -7.19 -3.69
C ARG A 43 10.54 -7.26 -4.90
N ASN A 44 9.82 -8.36 -5.07
CA ASN A 44 8.88 -8.56 -6.18
C ASN A 44 7.42 -8.34 -5.79
N GLY A 45 7.16 -7.93 -4.54
CA GLY A 45 5.84 -7.58 -4.05
C GLY A 45 5.01 -8.77 -3.56
N TYR A 46 5.66 -9.86 -3.12
CA TYR A 46 5.04 -11.05 -2.56
C TYR A 46 5.54 -11.31 -1.14
N ASP A 47 4.67 -11.80 -0.26
CA ASP A 47 5.06 -12.21 1.10
C ASP A 47 5.50 -13.69 1.13
N THR A 48 4.93 -14.54 0.26
CA THR A 48 5.24 -15.98 0.24
C THR A 48 5.44 -16.54 -1.17
N MET A 49 6.20 -17.64 -1.27
CA MET A 49 6.37 -18.38 -2.53
C MET A 49 5.04 -18.95 -3.04
N SER A 50 4.12 -19.26 -2.12
CA SER A 50 2.77 -19.71 -2.46
C SER A 50 2.04 -18.66 -3.32
N ASP A 51 2.17 -17.38 -2.97
CA ASP A 51 1.54 -16.27 -3.70
C ASP A 51 2.03 -16.19 -5.16
N VAL A 52 3.33 -16.44 -5.38
CA VAL A 52 3.94 -16.48 -6.70
C VAL A 52 3.39 -17.64 -7.53
N LEU A 53 3.27 -18.82 -6.92
CA LEU A 53 2.78 -20.03 -7.58
C LEU A 53 1.28 -19.96 -7.89
N HIS A 54 0.48 -19.41 -6.97
CA HIS A 54 -0.98 -19.27 -7.12
C HIS A 54 -1.35 -18.21 -8.17
N ARG A 55 -0.44 -17.29 -8.52
CA ARG A 55 -0.62 -16.34 -9.62
C ARG A 55 -0.79 -17.01 -10.99
N ARG A 56 -0.42 -18.29 -11.17
CA ARG A 56 -0.72 -19.05 -12.40
C ARG A 56 -2.23 -19.23 -12.64
N SER A 57 -3.08 -19.15 -11.62
CA SER A 57 -4.53 -19.31 -11.76
C SER A 57 -5.33 -18.00 -11.79
N GLN A 58 -4.72 -16.88 -11.36
CA GLN A 58 -5.37 -15.57 -11.29
C GLN A 58 -4.41 -14.46 -11.74
N SER A 59 -4.44 -14.02 -13.01
CA SER A 59 -3.44 -13.01 -13.46
C SER A 59 -3.89 -11.86 -14.36
N GLU A 60 -5.18 -11.54 -14.48
CA GLU A 60 -5.60 -10.29 -15.16
C GLU A 60 -6.28 -9.25 -14.26
N TYR A 61 -6.60 -9.57 -13.00
CA TYR A 61 -7.44 -8.72 -12.16
C TYR A 61 -6.82 -8.26 -10.84
N SER A 62 -5.49 -8.30 -10.67
CA SER A 62 -4.86 -7.75 -9.46
C SER A 62 -5.02 -6.22 -9.42
N ARG A 63 -5.75 -5.71 -8.43
CA ARG A 63 -6.05 -4.29 -8.26
C ARG A 63 -5.19 -3.68 -7.16
N LYS A 64 -4.80 -2.43 -7.37
CA LYS A 64 -4.16 -1.66 -6.31
C LYS A 64 -5.14 -1.50 -5.14
N PRO A 65 -4.64 -1.27 -3.92
CA PRO A 65 -5.48 -0.80 -2.83
C PRO A 65 -6.24 0.45 -3.28
N GLU A 66 -7.55 0.45 -3.07
CA GLU A 66 -8.42 1.58 -3.42
C GLU A 66 -9.24 1.95 -2.20
N VAL A 67 -9.47 3.25 -2.01
CA VAL A 67 -10.38 3.74 -0.97
C VAL A 67 -11.75 3.15 -1.28
N ARG A 68 -12.26 2.28 -0.41
CA ARG A 68 -13.61 1.72 -0.54
C ARG A 68 -14.54 2.55 0.33
N VAL A 69 -15.67 2.97 -0.22
CA VAL A 69 -16.77 3.42 0.65
C VAL A 69 -17.28 2.14 1.28
N GLY A 70 -17.01 1.94 2.56
CA GLY A 70 -17.50 0.78 3.27
C GLY A 70 -19.02 0.65 3.08
N THR A 71 -19.49 -0.59 3.06
CA THR A 71 -20.89 -0.97 3.32
C THR A 71 -21.47 -0.35 4.61
N GLN A 72 -20.64 0.32 5.40
CA GLN A 72 -20.88 1.18 6.55
C GLN A 72 -21.72 2.46 6.30
N LYS A 73 -22.55 2.51 5.26
CA LYS A 73 -23.57 3.59 5.13
C LYS A 73 -24.47 3.68 6.37
N ALA A 74 -24.61 2.58 7.12
CA ALA A 74 -25.40 2.54 8.35
C ALA A 74 -24.64 2.99 9.63
N SER A 75 -23.31 2.84 9.71
CA SER A 75 -22.51 3.23 10.89
C SER A 75 -21.83 4.59 10.74
N SER A 76 -21.84 5.15 9.54
CA SER A 76 -21.22 6.45 9.25
C SER A 76 -22.15 7.64 9.50
N ILE A 77 -23.42 7.45 9.84
CA ILE A 77 -24.35 8.56 10.11
C ILE A 77 -23.91 9.27 11.39
N GLY A 78 -23.61 10.58 11.30
CA GLY A 78 -23.21 11.42 12.44
C GLY A 78 -21.72 11.42 12.77
N LEU A 79 -20.86 10.83 11.92
CA LEU A 79 -19.41 10.96 12.08
C LEU A 79 -18.94 12.37 11.70
N SER A 80 -17.98 12.91 12.46
CA SER A 80 -17.22 14.08 12.04
C SER A 80 -16.39 13.77 10.78
N ARG A 81 -15.98 14.82 10.06
CA ARG A 81 -15.08 14.68 8.89
C ARG A 81 -13.83 13.87 9.22
N TYR A 82 -13.27 14.08 10.40
CA TYR A 82 -12.08 13.39 10.90
C TYR A 82 -12.34 11.91 11.13
N GLU A 83 -13.40 11.55 11.85
CA GLU A 83 -13.75 10.15 12.10
C GLU A 83 -14.09 9.41 10.79
N TYR A 84 -14.79 10.07 9.88
CA TYR A 84 -15.06 9.52 8.55
C TYR A 84 -13.79 9.36 7.72
N PHE A 85 -12.82 10.27 7.84
CA PHE A 85 -11.52 10.11 7.19
C PHE A 85 -10.78 8.90 7.75
N LEU A 86 -10.72 8.72 9.08
CA LEU A 86 -10.04 7.58 9.69
C LEU A 86 -10.67 6.24 9.29
N SER A 87 -12.00 6.15 9.24
CA SER A 87 -12.68 4.91 8.84
C SER A 87 -12.36 4.51 7.38
N LEU A 88 -12.04 5.47 6.51
CA LEU A 88 -11.58 5.18 5.14
C LEU A 88 -10.15 4.64 5.08
N LEU A 89 -9.36 4.82 6.13
CA LEU A 89 -7.99 4.27 6.24
C LEU A 89 -7.97 2.88 6.90
N GLU A 90 -9.10 2.39 7.40
CA GLU A 90 -9.24 1.07 8.01
C GLU A 90 -9.44 -0.03 6.96
N ASP A 91 -9.09 -1.28 7.32
CA ASP A 91 -9.35 -2.50 6.56
C ASP A 91 -8.87 -2.49 5.09
N ILE A 92 -7.67 -1.96 4.85
CA ILE A 92 -7.06 -1.94 3.52
C ILE A 92 -6.63 -3.35 3.11
N THR A 93 -7.25 -3.87 2.06
CA THR A 93 -6.93 -5.18 1.48
C THR A 93 -5.91 -5.05 0.36
N TYR A 94 -4.86 -5.86 0.41
CA TYR A 94 -3.81 -5.92 -0.60
C TYR A 94 -3.91 -7.22 -1.38
N ASP A 95 -3.97 -7.13 -2.71
CA ASP A 95 -3.84 -8.31 -3.56
C ASP A 95 -2.41 -8.87 -3.48
N PRO A 96 -2.19 -10.17 -3.76
CA PRO A 96 -0.89 -10.83 -3.58
C PRO A 96 0.32 -10.18 -4.28
N LYS A 97 0.08 -9.40 -5.35
CA LYS A 97 1.13 -8.66 -6.12
C LYS A 97 1.56 -7.35 -5.44
N TYR A 98 0.74 -6.83 -4.53
CA TYR A 98 0.95 -5.55 -3.85
C TYR A 98 1.29 -5.80 -2.37
N GLN A 99 1.99 -6.89 -2.08
CA GLN A 99 2.54 -7.22 -0.76
C GLN A 99 4.02 -6.77 -0.70
N GLY A 100 4.79 -7.28 0.26
CA GLY A 100 6.21 -6.96 0.37
C GLY A 100 6.51 -5.48 0.55
N TYR A 101 7.61 -5.01 -0.06
CA TYR A 101 8.04 -3.60 0.05
C TYR A 101 7.00 -2.60 -0.45
N TYR A 102 6.16 -2.98 -1.43
CA TYR A 102 5.06 -2.12 -1.86
C TYR A 102 4.11 -1.82 -0.70
N LYS A 103 3.68 -2.87 0.01
CA LYS A 103 2.76 -2.73 1.14
C LYS A 103 3.39 -1.94 2.27
N GLU A 104 4.66 -2.18 2.57
CA GLU A 104 5.38 -1.42 3.60
C GLU A 104 5.42 0.08 3.28
N GLY A 105 5.76 0.45 2.04
CA GLY A 105 5.75 1.84 1.60
C GLY A 105 4.35 2.45 1.70
N HIS A 106 3.34 1.73 1.23
CA HIS A 106 1.94 2.17 1.26
C HIS A 106 1.44 2.38 2.70
N GLN A 107 1.68 1.43 3.60
CA GLN A 107 1.31 1.52 5.02
C GLN A 107 2.06 2.63 5.74
N LYS A 108 3.34 2.86 5.42
CA LYS A 108 4.10 3.97 6.00
C LYS A 108 3.50 5.33 5.66
N ALA A 109 3.03 5.52 4.43
CA ALA A 109 2.32 6.76 4.07
C ALA A 109 1.08 6.94 4.94
N ILE A 110 0.25 5.89 5.06
CA ILE A 110 -0.97 5.89 5.88
C ILE A 110 -0.67 6.21 7.34
N GLU A 111 0.33 5.57 7.95
CA GLU A 111 0.73 5.81 9.33
C GLU A 111 1.12 7.27 9.57
N ILE A 112 1.96 7.85 8.71
CA ILE A 112 2.40 9.24 8.82
C ILE A 112 1.21 10.19 8.84
N TYR A 113 0.29 10.04 7.88
CA TYR A 113 -0.82 10.97 7.71
C TYR A 113 -1.98 10.71 8.68
N ARG A 114 -2.12 9.47 9.17
CA ARG A 114 -2.97 9.16 10.31
C ARG A 114 -2.48 9.88 11.56
N SER A 115 -1.19 9.77 11.89
CA SER A 115 -0.61 10.48 13.03
C SER A 115 -0.70 12.00 12.88
N LYS A 116 -0.43 12.56 11.70
CA LYS A 116 -0.63 14.00 11.45
C LYS A 116 -2.09 14.44 11.64
N ALA A 117 -3.05 13.63 11.20
CA ALA A 117 -4.47 13.92 11.39
C ALA A 117 -4.86 13.92 12.87
N GLU A 118 -4.28 13.02 13.69
CA GLU A 118 -4.52 12.97 15.14
C GLU A 118 -4.13 14.27 15.86
N PHE A 119 -3.08 14.97 15.39
CA PHE A 119 -2.68 16.27 15.92
C PHE A 119 -3.48 17.45 15.36
N THR A 120 -4.09 17.27 14.18
CA THR A 120 -4.70 18.34 13.38
C THR A 120 -6.22 18.11 13.22
N GLN A 121 -6.87 17.46 14.20
CA GLN A 121 -8.24 16.92 14.09
C GLN A 121 -9.27 17.92 13.52
N SER A 122 -9.11 19.20 13.79
CA SER A 122 -9.99 20.27 13.32
C SER A 122 -9.62 20.86 11.95
N ASP A 123 -8.42 20.61 11.44
CA ASP A 123 -7.89 21.21 10.21
C ASP A 123 -7.31 20.17 9.24
N LEU A 124 -8.23 19.35 8.70
CA LEU A 124 -7.92 18.47 7.58
C LEU A 124 -7.62 19.22 6.27
N VAL A 125 -7.81 20.54 6.20
CA VAL A 125 -7.50 21.32 5.00
C VAL A 125 -5.99 21.50 4.89
N SER A 126 -5.32 21.89 5.99
CA SER A 126 -3.86 21.92 6.02
C SER A 126 -3.25 20.55 5.72
N LEU A 127 -3.89 19.47 6.16
CA LEU A 127 -3.46 18.11 5.84
C LEU A 127 -3.57 17.78 4.33
N GLU A 128 -4.60 18.27 3.63
CA GLU A 128 -4.73 18.12 2.18
C GLU A 128 -3.56 18.78 1.44
N ASP A 129 -3.16 19.98 1.85
CA ASP A 129 -2.06 20.72 1.23
C ASP A 129 -0.70 20.04 1.49
N ASP A 130 -0.50 19.54 2.71
CA ASP A 130 0.66 18.73 3.09
C ASP A 130 0.79 17.47 2.21
N VAL A 131 -0.30 16.71 2.04
CA VAL A 131 -0.33 15.49 1.22
C VAL A 131 0.01 15.82 -0.23
N LYS A 132 -0.60 16.87 -0.81
CA LYS A 132 -0.33 17.28 -2.20
C LYS A 132 1.13 17.67 -2.41
N GLY A 133 1.71 18.40 -1.46
CA GLY A 133 3.12 18.76 -1.49
C GLY A 133 4.04 17.53 -1.45
N GLU A 134 3.69 16.52 -0.65
CA GLU A 134 4.44 15.27 -0.55
C GLU A 134 4.28 14.39 -1.80
N ILE A 135 3.08 14.31 -2.40
CA ILE A 135 2.85 13.58 -3.67
C ILE A 135 3.82 14.07 -4.74
N HIS A 136 3.97 15.39 -4.87
CA HIS A 136 4.88 15.97 -5.85
C HIS A 136 6.35 15.59 -5.61
N ARG A 137 6.78 15.50 -4.33
CA ARG A 137 8.12 15.02 -3.96
C ARG A 137 8.29 13.54 -4.24
N ALA A 138 7.32 12.72 -3.84
CA ALA A 138 7.33 11.28 -4.01
C ALA A 138 7.30 10.85 -5.49
N GLU A 139 6.67 11.64 -6.36
CA GLU A 139 6.66 11.40 -7.81
C GLU A 139 8.08 11.37 -8.41
N LEU A 140 9.00 12.17 -7.86
CA LEU A 140 10.40 12.17 -8.30
C LEU A 140 11.13 10.88 -7.91
N ASN A 141 10.90 10.40 -6.68
CA ASN A 141 11.54 9.18 -6.15
C ASN A 141 11.00 7.91 -6.82
N ARG A 142 9.70 7.87 -7.12
CA ARG A 142 9.02 6.75 -7.80
C ARG A 142 9.64 6.38 -9.16
N LYS A 143 10.34 7.31 -9.82
CA LYS A 143 10.98 7.07 -11.12
C LYS A 143 12.01 5.94 -11.09
N ASN A 144 12.60 5.66 -9.93
CA ASN A 144 13.55 4.56 -9.73
C ASN A 144 12.90 3.17 -9.75
N ARG A 145 11.56 3.09 -9.77
CA ARG A 145 10.75 1.85 -9.76
C ARG A 145 11.00 0.93 -8.57
N ASP A 146 11.60 1.45 -7.50
CA ASP A 146 11.65 0.76 -6.22
C ASP A 146 10.21 0.53 -5.71
N LEU A 147 9.88 -0.70 -5.32
CA LEU A 147 8.51 -1.04 -4.94
C LEU A 147 8.07 -0.30 -3.68
N PHE A 148 8.98 -0.01 -2.76
CA PHE A 148 8.67 0.79 -1.58
C PHE A 148 8.29 2.21 -1.96
N ASP A 149 9.08 2.87 -2.81
CA ASP A 149 8.78 4.23 -3.28
C ASP A 149 7.48 4.28 -4.09
N VAL A 150 7.21 3.26 -4.91
CA VAL A 150 5.95 3.11 -5.65
C VAL A 150 4.78 2.95 -4.67
N GLY A 151 4.92 2.08 -3.67
CA GLY A 151 3.92 1.85 -2.64
C GLY A 151 3.64 3.10 -1.81
N TYR A 152 4.69 3.81 -1.40
CA TYR A 152 4.60 5.06 -0.66
C TYR A 152 3.84 6.12 -1.44
N TYR A 153 4.20 6.33 -2.71
CA TYR A 153 3.48 7.25 -3.60
C TYR A 153 2.00 6.87 -3.75
N ASP A 154 1.70 5.60 -4.04
CA ASP A 154 0.32 5.13 -4.18
C ASP A 154 -0.47 5.27 -2.85
N GLY A 155 0.20 5.14 -1.71
CA GLY A 155 -0.36 5.38 -0.38
C GLY A 155 -0.72 6.86 -0.15
N LEU A 156 0.10 7.80 -0.64
CA LEU A 156 -0.24 9.23 -0.61
C LEU A 156 -1.47 9.55 -1.47
N GLU A 157 -1.56 8.97 -2.68
CA GLU A 157 -2.76 9.12 -3.52
C GLU A 157 -4.01 8.52 -2.84
N PHE A 158 -3.85 7.41 -2.12
CA PHE A 158 -4.92 6.81 -1.34
C PHE A 158 -5.42 7.78 -0.25
N ILE A 159 -4.50 8.39 0.50
CA ILE A 159 -4.83 9.38 1.54
C ILE A 159 -5.53 10.60 0.93
N GLU A 160 -5.02 11.14 -0.18
CA GLU A 160 -5.65 12.28 -0.86
C GLU A 160 -7.11 11.96 -1.23
N LYS A 161 -7.36 10.79 -1.82
CA LYS A 161 -8.72 10.34 -2.15
C LYS A 161 -9.59 10.17 -0.91
N ALA A 162 -9.03 9.68 0.20
CA ALA A 162 -9.77 9.55 1.46
C ALA A 162 -10.17 10.92 2.02
N LEU A 163 -9.27 11.92 1.97
CA LEU A 163 -9.56 13.30 2.38
C LEU A 163 -10.63 13.96 1.50
N GLN A 164 -10.56 13.75 0.19
CA GLN A 164 -11.58 14.24 -0.75
C GLN A 164 -12.95 13.61 -0.46
N ARG A 165 -12.99 12.30 -0.18
CA ARG A 165 -14.23 11.61 0.15
C ARG A 165 -14.82 12.06 1.48
N SER A 166 -14.00 12.29 2.51
CA SER A 166 -14.50 12.82 3.78
C SER A 166 -15.08 14.22 3.64
N LYS A 167 -14.49 15.05 2.78
CA LYS A 167 -15.04 16.37 2.42
C LYS A 167 -16.41 16.25 1.72
N LEU A 168 -16.52 15.38 0.72
CA LEU A 168 -17.78 15.15 0.00
C LEU A 168 -18.88 14.60 0.92
N TYR A 169 -18.52 13.74 1.87
CA TYR A 169 -19.45 13.25 2.89
C TYR A 169 -20.04 14.40 3.71
N MET A 170 -19.21 15.30 4.25
CA MET A 170 -19.70 16.47 5.00
C MET A 170 -20.58 17.39 4.15
N MET A 171 -20.21 17.63 2.89
CA MET A 171 -21.03 18.43 1.98
C MET A 171 -22.41 17.80 1.73
N THR A 172 -22.47 16.46 1.69
CA THR A 172 -23.72 15.72 1.53
C THR A 172 -24.61 15.87 2.76
N LEU A 173 -24.05 15.76 3.97
CA LEU A 173 -24.79 15.98 5.21
C LEU A 173 -25.37 17.40 5.31
N VAL A 174 -24.55 18.43 5.04
CA VAL A 174 -25.01 19.83 5.05
C VAL A 174 -26.14 20.05 4.05
N LYS A 175 -26.03 19.45 2.85
CA LYS A 175 -27.08 19.53 1.84
C LYS A 175 -28.39 18.89 2.33
N GLU A 176 -28.31 17.69 2.91
CA GLU A 176 -29.48 16.98 3.46
C GLU A 176 -30.14 17.78 4.60
N GLU A 177 -29.35 18.42 5.46
CA GLU A 177 -29.87 19.32 6.50
C GLU A 177 -30.58 20.54 5.91
N MET A 178 -30.03 21.16 4.87
CA MET A 178 -30.61 22.33 4.22
C MET A 178 -31.88 22.03 3.40
N GLU A 179 -32.03 20.80 2.88
CA GLU A 179 -33.24 20.36 2.14
C GLU A 179 -34.39 19.93 3.08
N CYS A 180 -34.12 19.75 4.38
CA CYS A 180 -35.12 19.42 5.40
C CYS A 180 -35.77 20.67 6.07
N TYR A 181 -35.37 21.88 5.66
CA TYR A 181 -35.95 23.17 6.07
C TYR A 181 -36.66 23.86 4.90
#